data_AF-A0A818XKJ2-F1
#
_entry.id   AF-A0A818XKJ2-F1
#
_cell.length_a   1.000
_cell.length_b   1.000
_cell.length_c   1.000
_cell.angle_alpha   90.00
_cell.angle_beta   90.00
_cell.angle_gamma   90.00
#
_symmetry.space_group_name_H-M   'P 1'
#
loop_
_entity.id
_entity.type
_entity.pdbx_description
1 polymer ?
#
loop_
_entity_poly.entity_id
_entity_poly.type
_entity_poly.pdbx_seq_one_letter_code
_entity_poly.pdbx_strand_id
1 'polypeptide(L)'
;LTAHSQLLANLFLIAEQGLIKVPLAPEVQDPSQNLLYVQQFMANLLKTAFPHLQDNQVKVIIEGFVTLDQDIAGFKEHLRDFLVQIREATGNDTADLYLEDREQTLKRAAEEKRKIQMSVPGILNPHEIPEDMQD
;
A
#
# COMPACT_ATOMS: atom_id res chain seq x y z
N LEU A 1 -6.26 2.49 3.08
CA LEU A 1 -4.80 2.25 3.06
C LEU A 1 -4.18 2.67 1.73
N THR A 2 -4.85 2.42 0.59
CA THR A 2 -4.31 2.69 -0.76
C THR A 2 -3.76 4.10 -0.98
N ALA A 3 -4.46 5.16 -0.54
CA ALA A 3 -3.97 6.53 -0.73
C ALA A 3 -2.62 6.80 -0.03
N HIS A 4 -2.42 6.23 1.16
CA HIS A 4 -1.17 6.39 1.92
C HIS A 4 -0.05 5.55 1.29
N SER A 5 -0.36 4.33 0.86
CA SER A 5 0.57 3.46 0.12
C SER A 5 1.06 4.14 -1.16
N GLN A 6 0.16 4.73 -1.94
CA GLN A 6 0.51 5.43 -3.17
C GLN A 6 1.42 6.63 -2.92
N LEU A 7 1.11 7.44 -1.90
CA LEU A 7 1.92 8.61 -1.55
C LEU A 7 3.35 8.16 -1.17
N LEU A 8 3.46 7.19 -0.27
CA LEU A 8 4.76 6.70 0.20
C LEU A 8 5.57 6.07 -0.93
N ALA A 9 4.96 5.21 -1.74
CA ALA A 9 5.61 4.60 -2.90
C ALA A 9 6.15 5.68 -3.87
N ASN A 10 5.36 6.71 -4.17
CA ASN A 10 5.80 7.82 -5.02
C ASN A 10 6.99 8.58 -4.43
N LEU A 11 7.03 8.79 -3.11
CA LEU A 11 8.16 9.48 -2.47
C LEU A 11 9.46 8.67 -2.56
N PHE A 12 9.38 7.35 -2.34
CA PHE A 12 10.52 6.46 -2.52
C PHE A 12 10.98 6.40 -3.97
N LEU A 13 10.05 6.31 -4.92
CA LEU A 13 10.34 6.31 -6.35
C LEU A 13 11.06 7.59 -6.79
N ILE A 14 10.62 8.75 -6.32
CA ILE A 14 11.26 10.05 -6.61
C ILE A 14 12.69 10.10 -6.06
N ALA A 15 12.92 9.54 -4.88
CA ALA A 15 14.25 9.46 -4.26
C ALA A 15 15.16 8.45 -4.98
N GLU A 16 14.63 7.29 -5.38
CA GLU A 16 15.36 6.23 -6.07
C GLU A 16 15.78 6.66 -7.49
N GLN A 17 14.89 7.30 -8.23
CA GLN A 17 15.16 7.78 -9.59
C GLN A 17 16.13 8.98 -9.64
N GLY A 18 16.58 9.49 -8.49
CA GLY A 18 17.48 10.64 -8.44
C GLY A 18 16.86 11.93 -8.96
N LEU A 19 15.53 12.05 -8.92
CA LEU A 19 14.82 13.27 -9.35
C LEU A 19 15.10 14.45 -8.40
N ILE A 20 15.48 14.16 -7.16
CA ILE A 20 15.88 15.14 -6.15
C ILE A 20 17.33 15.55 -6.42
N LYS A 21 17.51 16.67 -7.13
CA LYS A 21 18.83 17.20 -7.53
C LYS A 21 19.53 18.06 -6.47
N VAL A 22 18.91 18.23 -5.31
CA VAL A 22 19.44 19.01 -4.19
C VAL A 22 19.67 18.08 -3.00
N PRO A 23 20.73 18.29 -2.20
CA PRO A 23 20.92 17.55 -0.97
C PRO A 23 19.75 17.75 0.00
N LEU A 24 19.24 16.65 0.58
CA LEU A 24 18.13 16.70 1.54
C LEU A 24 18.54 17.17 2.93
N ALA A 25 19.82 17.10 3.27
CA ALA A 25 20.35 17.53 4.57
C ALA A 25 21.79 18.05 4.46
N PRO A 26 22.28 18.86 5.42
CA PRO A 26 23.64 19.41 5.40
C PRO A 26 24.75 18.35 5.33
N GLU A 27 24.51 17.17 5.90
CA GLU A 27 25.42 16.03 5.88
C GLU A 27 25.50 15.31 4.54
N VAL A 28 24.53 15.53 3.64
CA VAL A 28 24.51 14.96 2.29
C VAL A 28 25.32 15.88 1.37
N GLN A 29 26.47 15.38 0.88
CA GLN A 29 27.33 16.16 -0.03
C GLN A 29 26.92 15.98 -1.49
N ASP A 30 26.46 14.79 -1.85
CA ASP A 30 26.03 14.43 -3.20
C ASP A 30 24.54 14.05 -3.20
N PRO A 31 23.69 14.68 -4.04
CA PRO A 31 22.29 14.29 -4.20
C PRO A 31 22.08 12.80 -4.52
N SER A 32 23.07 12.09 -5.06
CA SER A 32 23.00 10.63 -5.26
C SER A 32 22.80 9.85 -3.94
N GLN A 33 23.16 10.45 -2.80
CA GLN A 33 23.03 9.85 -1.47
C GLN A 33 21.67 10.16 -0.81
N ASN A 34 20.78 10.90 -1.48
CA ASN A 34 19.47 11.26 -0.94
C ASN A 34 18.63 10.03 -0.55
N LEU A 35 18.65 8.97 -1.37
CA LEU A 35 17.94 7.72 -1.05
C LEU A 35 18.48 7.10 0.24
N LEU A 36 19.80 6.98 0.37
CA LEU A 36 20.45 6.44 1.56
C LEU A 36 20.09 7.27 2.80
N TYR A 37 20.08 8.60 2.67
CA TYR A 37 19.67 9.50 3.74
C TYR A 37 18.22 9.25 4.18
N VAL A 38 17.28 9.14 3.23
CA VAL A 38 15.86 8.87 3.52
C VAL A 38 15.69 7.53 4.25
N GLN A 39 16.40 6.48 3.80
CA GLN A 39 16.38 5.18 4.47
C GLN A 39 16.88 5.26 5.91
N GLN A 40 18.00 5.95 6.16
CA GLN A 40 18.55 6.14 7.51
C GLN A 40 17.62 6.97 8.40
N PHE A 41 17.07 8.06 7.85
CA PHE A 41 16.11 8.91 8.55
C PHE A 41 14.88 8.11 8.98
N MET A 42 14.32 7.32 8.07
CA MET A 42 13.18 6.45 8.38
C MET A 42 13.53 5.37 9.39
N ALA A 43 14.71 4.74 9.31
CA ALA A 43 15.14 3.77 10.31
C ALA A 43 15.16 4.37 11.73
N ASN A 44 15.70 5.58 11.87
CA ASN A 44 15.74 6.29 13.14
C ASN A 44 14.34 6.69 13.63
N LEU A 45 13.48 7.15 12.72
CA LEU A 45 12.09 7.48 13.04
C LEU A 45 11.33 6.25 13.56
N LEU A 46 11.46 5.12 12.87
CA LEU A 46 10.79 3.87 13.25
C LEU A 46 11.30 3.32 14.58
N LYS A 47 12.62 3.34 14.82
CA LYS A 47 13.18 2.94 16.12
C LYS A 47 12.72 3.83 17.28
N THR A 48 12.57 5.12 17.03
CA THR A 48 12.10 6.07 18.05
C THR A 48 10.62 5.90 18.36
N ALA A 49 9.79 5.70 17.33
CA ALA A 49 8.35 5.51 17.49
C ALA A 49 7.99 4.12 18.03
N PHE A 50 8.74 3.09 17.65
CA PHE A 50 8.46 1.69 17.96
C PHE A 50 9.72 0.99 18.50
N PRO A 51 10.12 1.27 19.75
CA PRO A 51 11.36 0.76 20.34
C PRO A 51 11.38 -0.78 20.52
N HIS A 52 10.25 -1.44 20.34
CA HIS A 52 10.12 -2.90 20.36
C HIS A 52 10.52 -3.58 19.04
N LEU A 53 10.68 -2.81 17.95
CA LEU A 53 11.12 -3.34 16.66
C LEU A 53 12.61 -3.67 16.70
N GLN A 54 12.97 -4.85 16.21
CA GLN A 54 14.36 -5.25 16.06
C GLN A 54 15.00 -4.56 14.86
N ASP A 55 16.30 -4.29 14.94
CA ASP A 55 17.09 -3.68 13.86
C ASP A 55 16.92 -4.38 12.51
N ASN A 56 16.88 -5.72 12.52
CA ASN A 56 16.69 -6.51 11.32
C ASN A 56 15.29 -6.31 10.72
N GLN A 57 14.25 -6.20 11.56
CA GLN A 57 12.89 -5.93 11.09
C GLN A 57 12.84 -4.55 10.41
N VAL A 58 13.39 -3.51 11.06
CA VAL A 58 13.43 -2.14 10.52
C VAL A 58 14.12 -2.13 9.15
N LYS A 59 15.24 -2.85 9.01
CA LYS A 59 15.95 -2.97 7.73
C LYS A 59 15.08 -3.59 6.64
N VAL A 60 14.47 -4.75 6.93
CA VAL A 60 13.59 -5.47 5.98
C VAL A 60 12.39 -4.61 5.57
N ILE A 61 11.80 -3.86 6.50
CA ILE A 61 10.66 -2.98 6.23
C ILE A 61 11.06 -1.90 5.21
N ILE A 62 12.17 -1.20 5.45
CA ILE A 62 12.64 -0.11 4.60
C ILE A 62 13.10 -0.62 3.23
N GLU A 63 13.78 -1.77 3.20
CA GLU A 63 14.20 -2.40 1.95
C GLU A 63 12.98 -2.79 1.10
N GLY A 64 11.92 -3.31 1.72
CA GLY A 64 10.66 -3.58 1.03
C GLY A 64 9.98 -2.33 0.49
N PHE A 65 10.03 -1.19 1.19
CA PHE A 65 9.46 0.06 0.67
C PHE A 65 10.19 0.58 -0.57
N VAL A 66 11.50 0.42 -0.65
CA VAL A 66 12.25 0.78 -1.87
C VAL A 66 12.00 -0.23 -2.98
N THR A 67 12.01 -1.52 -2.67
CA THR A 67 11.87 -2.59 -3.69
C THR A 67 10.47 -2.63 -4.32
N LEU A 68 9.43 -2.25 -3.58
CA LEU A 68 8.03 -2.32 -4.00
C LEU A 68 7.46 -0.96 -4.44
N ASP A 69 8.30 0.08 -4.56
CA ASP A 69 7.85 1.45 -4.87
C ASP A 69 7.13 1.60 -6.23
N GLN A 70 7.33 0.66 -7.14
CA GLN A 70 6.64 0.57 -8.44
C GLN A 70 5.44 -0.39 -8.44
N ASP A 71 5.31 -1.26 -7.43
CA ASP A 71 4.17 -2.17 -7.26
C ASP A 71 3.31 -1.74 -6.07
N ILE A 72 2.29 -0.94 -6.36
CA ILE A 72 1.38 -0.41 -5.34
C ILE A 72 0.61 -1.51 -4.60
N ALA A 73 0.32 -2.64 -5.26
CA ALA A 73 -0.36 -3.76 -4.61
C ALA A 73 0.57 -4.41 -3.58
N GLY A 74 1.79 -4.76 -3.99
CA GLY A 74 2.82 -5.30 -3.09
C GLY A 74 3.20 -4.33 -1.98
N PHE A 75 3.39 -3.03 -2.29
CA PHE A 75 3.69 -2.01 -1.30
C PHE A 75 2.59 -1.90 -0.23
N LYS A 76 1.32 -1.95 -0.65
CA LYS A 76 0.17 -1.92 0.27
C LYS A 76 0.15 -3.15 1.18
N GLU A 77 0.41 -4.34 0.63
CA GLU A 77 0.50 -5.58 1.42
C GLU A 77 1.64 -5.51 2.43
N HIS A 78 2.84 -5.13 1.99
CA HIS A 78 4.01 -4.97 2.87
C HIS A 78 3.79 -3.93 3.97
N LEU A 79 3.17 -2.79 3.64
CA LEU A 79 2.79 -1.78 4.63
C LEU A 79 1.75 -2.31 5.62
N ARG A 80 0.77 -3.10 5.15
CA ARG A 80 -0.22 -3.72 6.03
C ARG A 80 0.44 -4.68 7.01
N ASP A 81 1.29 -5.58 6.53
CA ASP A 81 1.97 -6.57 7.37
C ASP A 81 2.80 -5.90 8.45
N PHE A 82 3.48 -4.80 8.10
CA PHE A 82 4.19 -3.97 9.06
C PHE A 82 3.26 -3.36 10.12
N LEU A 83 2.13 -2.77 9.72
CA LEU A 83 1.16 -2.18 10.65
C LEU A 83 0.52 -3.23 11.57
N VAL A 84 0.28 -4.43 11.06
CA VAL A 84 -0.20 -5.57 11.87
C VAL A 84 0.83 -5.93 12.93
N GLN A 85 2.10 -6.12 12.55
CA GLN A 85 3.18 -6.45 13.50
C GLN A 85 3.29 -5.43 14.64
N ILE A 86 3.23 -4.12 14.34
CA ILE A 86 3.24 -3.08 15.37
C ILE A 86 1.99 -3.14 16.26
N ARG A 87 0.81 -3.32 15.66
CA ARG A 87 -0.45 -3.33 16.40
C ARG A 87 -0.56 -4.56 17.32
N GLU A 88 -0.09 -5.71 16.87
CA GLU A 88 0.01 -6.91 17.70
C GLU A 88 0.96 -6.72 18.89
N ALA A 89 2.12 -6.09 18.66
CA ALA A 89 3.07 -5.77 19.72
C ALA A 89 2.53 -4.74 20.74
N THR A 90 1.59 -3.88 20.33
CA THR A 90 0.98 -2.83 21.17
C THR A 90 -0.40 -3.20 21.71
N GLY A 91 -0.94 -4.37 21.36
CA GLY A 91 -2.25 -4.84 21.82
C GLY A 91 -3.46 -4.15 21.17
N ASN A 92 -3.27 -3.51 20.01
CA ASN A 92 -4.32 -2.79 19.29
C ASN A 92 -5.03 -3.69 18.28
N ASP A 93 -6.34 -3.47 18.07
CA ASP A 93 -7.13 -4.18 17.06
C ASP A 93 -6.63 -3.90 15.63
N THR A 94 -6.58 -4.91 14.76
CA THR A 94 -6.08 -4.83 13.37
C THR A 94 -7.18 -4.83 12.32
N ALA A 95 -8.46 -5.03 12.71
CA ALA A 95 -9.59 -5.24 11.80
C ALA A 95 -9.71 -4.17 10.70
N ASP A 96 -9.46 -2.90 11.04
CA ASP A 96 -9.58 -1.77 10.11
C ASP A 96 -8.61 -1.84 8.92
N LEU A 97 -7.45 -2.49 9.09
CA LEU A 97 -6.41 -2.55 8.06
C LEU A 97 -6.81 -3.38 6.83
N TYR A 98 -7.84 -4.22 6.97
CA TYR A 98 -8.32 -5.14 5.94
C TYR A 98 -9.64 -4.70 5.30
N LEU A 99 -10.29 -3.65 5.79
CA LEU A 99 -11.62 -3.23 5.32
C LEU A 99 -11.66 -2.95 3.83
N GLU A 100 -10.66 -2.25 3.32
CA GLU A 100 -10.58 -1.88 1.90
C GLU A 100 -10.46 -3.10 0.97
N ASP A 101 -9.67 -4.10 1.33
CA ASP A 101 -9.54 -5.32 0.52
C ASP A 101 -10.82 -6.15 0.58
N ARG A 102 -11.45 -6.25 1.76
CA ARG A 102 -12.74 -6.94 1.91
C ARG A 102 -13.82 -6.28 1.06
N GLU A 103 -13.87 -4.96 1.02
CA GLU A 103 -14.80 -4.22 0.17
C GLU A 103 -14.57 -4.53 -1.32
N GLN A 104 -13.30 -4.53 -1.77
CA GLN A 104 -12.96 -4.89 -3.15
C GLN A 104 -13.33 -6.34 -3.50
N THR A 105 -13.05 -7.29 -2.61
CA THR A 105 -13.42 -8.70 -2.82
C THR A 105 -14.94 -8.86 -2.94
N LEU A 106 -15.70 -8.19 -2.06
CA LEU A 106 -17.16 -8.23 -2.09
C LEU A 106 -17.72 -7.61 -3.38
N LYS A 107 -17.17 -6.48 -3.83
CA LYS A 107 -17.56 -5.84 -5.11
C LYS A 107 -17.30 -6.75 -6.31
N ARG A 108 -16.11 -7.34 -6.41
CA ARG A 108 -15.75 -8.28 -7.49
C ARG A 108 -16.68 -9.50 -7.50
N ALA A 109 -16.94 -10.09 -6.34
CA ALA A 109 -17.85 -11.23 -6.23
C ALA A 109 -19.30 -10.87 -6.62
N ALA A 110 -19.77 -9.65 -6.30
CA ALA A 110 -21.08 -9.17 -6.70
C ALA A 110 -21.18 -8.96 -8.22
N GLU A 111 -20.14 -8.37 -8.83
CA GLU A 111 -20.06 -8.19 -10.29
C GLU A 111 -20.02 -9.52 -11.05
N GLU A 112 -19.24 -10.49 -10.56
CA GLU A 112 -19.19 -11.84 -11.14
C GLU A 112 -20.54 -12.55 -11.02
N LYS A 113 -21.20 -12.50 -9.86
CA LYS A 113 -22.56 -13.02 -9.68
C LYS A 113 -23.54 -12.37 -10.64
N ARG A 114 -23.47 -11.05 -10.82
CA ARG A 114 -24.32 -10.32 -11.77
C ARG A 114 -24.06 -10.76 -13.21
N LYS A 115 -22.79 -10.91 -13.61
CA LYS A 115 -22.42 -11.41 -14.95
C LYS A 115 -22.96 -12.81 -15.21
N ILE A 116 -22.85 -13.71 -14.23
CA ILE A 116 -23.39 -15.08 -14.34
C ILE A 116 -24.91 -15.03 -14.49
N GLN A 117 -25.62 -14.24 -13.67
CA GLN A 117 -27.08 -14.10 -13.77
C GLN A 117 -27.53 -13.54 -15.12
N MET A 118 -26.80 -12.57 -15.69
CA MET A 118 -27.05 -12.03 -17.04
C MET A 118 -26.84 -13.05 -18.17
N SER A 119 -26.02 -14.06 -17.95
CA SER A 119 -25.75 -15.10 -18.95
C SER A 119 -26.78 -16.24 -18.99
N VAL A 120 -27.68 -16.33 -17.99
CA VAL A 120 -28.73 -17.36 -17.94
C VAL A 120 -30.08 -16.76 -18.38
N PRO A 121 -30.62 -17.16 -19.55
CA PRO A 121 -31.93 -16.72 -19.99
C PRO A 121 -33.02 -17.10 -18.97
N GLY A 122 -33.80 -16.11 -18.50
CA GLY A 122 -34.96 -16.31 -17.61
C GLY A 122 -34.71 -16.15 -16.10
N ILE A 123 -33.47 -15.87 -15.65
CA ILE A 123 -33.17 -15.61 -14.23
C ILE A 123 -33.32 -14.14 -13.83
N LEU A 124 -33.13 -13.20 -14.75
CA LEU A 124 -33.34 -11.76 -14.49
C LEU A 124 -34.81 -11.38 -14.65
N ASN A 125 -35.32 -10.64 -13.67
CA ASN A 125 -36.62 -10.00 -13.76
C ASN A 125 -36.58 -8.96 -14.91
N PRO A 126 -37.52 -8.99 -15.89
CA PRO A 126 -37.53 -8.05 -17.02
C PRO A 126 -37.55 -6.56 -16.63
N HIS A 127 -37.93 -6.23 -15.39
CA HIS A 127 -37.90 -4.87 -14.85
C HIS A 127 -36.55 -4.43 -14.25
N GLU A 128 -35.55 -5.31 -14.16
CA GLU A 128 -34.21 -5.02 -13.63
C GLU A 128 -33.12 -4.95 -14.72
N ILE A 129 -33.52 -5.06 -15.99
CA ILE A 129 -32.63 -4.86 -17.13
C ILE A 129 -32.44 -3.33 -17.27
N PRO A 130 -31.23 -2.79 -17.06
CA PRO A 130 -30.98 -1.38 -17.34
C PRO A 130 -31.22 -1.12 -18.84
N GLU A 131 -31.96 -0.07 -19.18
CA GLU A 131 -32.28 0.36 -20.55
C GLU A 131 -31.05 0.87 -21.36
N ASP A 132 -29.82 0.43 -21.05
CA ASP A 132 -28.59 0.86 -21.74
C ASP A 132 -28.01 -0.21 -22.68
N MET A 133 -28.81 -1.18 -23.13
CA MET A 133 -28.44 -2.12 -24.20
C MET A 133 -29.54 -2.28 -25.27
N GLN A 134 -30.26 -1.19 -25.55
CA GLN A 134 -30.95 -1.03 -26.84
C GLN A 134 -30.18 -0.01 -27.66
N ASP A 135 -29.14 -0.49 -28.36
CA ASP A 135 -28.74 -0.06 -29.71
C ASP A 135 -27.69 -1.04 -30.27
#